data_AF-A0A7V7TND6-F1
#
_entry.id   AF-A0A7V7TND6-F1
#
_cell.length_a   1.000
_cell.length_b   1.000
_cell.length_c   1.000
_cell.angle_alpha   90.00
_cell.angle_beta   90.00
_cell.angle_gamma   90.00
#
_symmetry.space_group_name_H-M   'P 1'
#
loop_
_entity.id
_entity.type
_entity.pdbx_description
1 polymer ?
#
loop_
_entity_poly.entity_id
_entity_poly.type
_entity_poly.pdbx_seq_one_letter_code
_entity_poly.pdbx_strand_id
1 'polypeptide(L)'
;MGSNLVFKDDGPSISTTGEEPTLTVDETVLATNATQNFAANFSSTFGADGAGTLTYALGVVAGASGLTDTATGEAVNLSLNGGVVQGRTATTNLLVFTVSVAANGDVTLDQSRAVVHPDATDPDDSTSLSADNLVTLTATKTDGDGDSAQATLNIGSNLVFKDDGPALAFGNLIGTGSVLPQTGFWSKSAGADGLSAAGLDISVNSQFTLVRPDNTTTTGTATLTELVPSPDANGAYQFAGTLTGDFDNNAATADTSVDYTLTAYADGRYALDLVQGFSSEIVLSTADGALGAGGPDPVRTLLIPEQDPPTIPSPSEEVVFFSAKALASTSDILTGIGLGEPDPTEAQIQTNPLPSYIDPSAMNVSTAGIGVANNLFQGDNLAAIGVDDESFVVNPESLLTGMRVFIDNSVGGYNTATEDLYYRAYYEDGTFSNLIEVNTLTPEAGGQVSFLIESDGTNLIDAVQLTMARGEIKIPTIQFIQESESLASDVQLTFNATLTDKDGDSATSTFDANLFANDAVDALFDFSLVGTGGERDAFNIDLSVDENLYQVTGFDANANLRDALVLNGDQSAVVQSIDISGADSIVTVAETGGQVTTITLVGVDLLSSDIVYGSV
;
A
#
# COMPACT_ATOMS: atom_id res chain seq x y z
N MET A 1 53.20 25.94 88.18
CA MET A 1 53.68 25.28 86.95
C MET A 1 52.55 24.66 86.14
N GLY A 2 51.52 24.07 86.76
CA GLY A 2 50.38 23.48 86.03
C GLY A 2 49.58 24.44 85.14
N SER A 3 49.46 25.72 85.51
CA SER A 3 48.67 26.73 84.78
C SER A 3 49.30 27.25 83.48
N ASN A 4 50.49 26.77 83.11
CA ASN A 4 51.18 27.13 81.84
C ASN A 4 51.30 25.93 80.88
N LEU A 5 50.71 24.77 81.22
CA LEU A 5 50.64 23.61 80.34
C LEU A 5 49.33 23.70 79.55
N VAL A 6 49.44 23.98 78.25
CA VAL A 6 48.33 23.92 77.30
C VAL A 6 48.49 22.64 76.49
N PHE A 7 47.51 21.74 76.58
CA PHE A 7 47.36 20.62 75.67
C PHE A 7 46.43 21.08 74.55
N LYS A 8 46.83 20.85 73.30
CA LYS A 8 45.98 21.10 72.14
C LYS A 8 45.40 19.76 71.70
N ASP A 9 44.10 19.74 71.41
CA ASP A 9 43.46 18.62 70.70
C ASP A 9 43.94 18.54 69.26
N ASP A 10 44.04 17.31 68.78
CA ASP A 10 44.33 16.99 67.38
C ASP A 10 43.07 16.39 66.73
N GLY A 11 42.19 17.26 66.24
CA GLY A 11 40.92 16.83 65.64
C GLY A 11 41.06 16.12 64.27
N PRO A 12 39.93 15.61 63.73
CA PRO A 12 39.94 14.87 62.48
C PRO A 12 40.23 15.78 61.28
N SER A 13 40.67 15.17 60.18
CA SER A 13 40.83 15.88 58.89
C SER A 13 40.09 15.15 57.78
N ILE A 14 39.53 15.91 56.84
CA ILE A 14 38.88 15.38 55.65
C ILE A 14 38.98 16.38 54.49
N SER A 15 39.23 15.88 53.28
CA SER A 15 39.27 16.67 52.05
C SER A 15 38.71 15.87 50.87
N THR A 16 38.21 16.57 49.85
CA THR A 16 37.83 15.94 48.59
C THR A 16 39.06 15.60 47.74
N THR A 17 38.96 14.55 46.91
CA THR A 17 40.04 14.03 46.06
C THR A 17 39.45 13.18 44.93
N GLY A 18 40.28 12.86 43.94
CA GLY A 18 39.93 11.94 42.85
C GLY A 18 39.02 12.55 41.79
N GLU A 19 38.67 11.72 40.83
CA GLU A 19 37.63 11.97 39.84
C GLU A 19 36.30 11.43 40.37
N GLU A 20 35.24 12.19 40.16
CA GLU A 20 33.92 11.88 40.67
C GLU A 20 33.23 10.86 39.74
N PRO A 21 32.62 9.79 40.27
CA PRO A 21 31.80 8.89 39.44
C PRO A 21 30.62 9.63 38.79
N THR A 22 30.17 9.14 37.63
CA THR A 22 28.93 9.57 36.97
C THR A 22 27.83 8.54 37.23
N LEU A 23 26.63 9.02 37.58
CA LEU A 23 25.41 8.24 37.66
C LEU A 23 24.59 8.48 36.40
N THR A 24 24.35 7.44 35.61
CA THR A 24 23.61 7.53 34.35
C THR A 24 22.37 6.66 34.43
N VAL A 25 21.21 7.29 34.36
CA VAL A 25 19.90 6.64 34.16
C VAL A 25 19.46 6.83 32.72
N ASP A 26 18.58 5.96 32.26
CA ASP A 26 18.19 5.86 30.85
C ASP A 26 16.67 5.70 30.77
N GLU A 27 16.05 6.57 29.97
CA GLU A 27 14.62 6.67 29.84
C GLU A 27 14.00 5.43 29.18
N THR A 28 14.79 4.65 28.43
CA THR A 28 14.37 3.39 27.80
C THR A 28 13.77 2.46 28.84
N VAL A 29 14.34 2.49 30.06
CA VAL A 29 13.84 1.73 31.21
C VAL A 29 13.95 2.57 32.49
N LEU A 30 12.95 3.41 32.74
CA LEU A 30 12.81 4.22 33.96
C LEU A 30 12.91 3.42 35.28
N ALA A 31 12.74 2.10 35.27
CA ALA A 31 12.89 1.28 36.47
C ALA A 31 14.35 0.99 36.86
N THR A 32 15.33 1.38 36.03
CA THR A 32 16.74 1.07 36.23
C THR A 32 17.46 2.23 36.91
N ASN A 33 17.89 2.01 38.16
CA ASN A 33 18.62 3.00 38.94
C ASN A 33 20.13 2.92 38.70
N ALA A 34 20.79 4.08 38.73
CA ALA A 34 22.26 4.16 38.70
C ALA A 34 22.79 4.26 40.14
N THR A 35 23.79 3.46 40.51
CA THR A 35 24.43 3.55 41.83
C THR A 35 25.95 3.54 41.69
N GLN A 36 26.61 4.50 42.34
CA GLN A 36 28.07 4.61 42.33
C GLN A 36 28.61 4.94 43.72
N ASN A 37 29.80 4.46 44.04
CA ASN A 37 30.44 4.71 45.32
C ASN A 37 31.31 5.98 45.27
N PHE A 38 30.97 6.97 46.09
CA PHE A 38 31.72 8.23 46.21
C PHE A 38 32.67 8.24 47.42
N ALA A 39 32.79 7.14 48.17
CA ALA A 39 33.59 7.12 49.39
C ALA A 39 35.08 7.38 49.11
N ALA A 40 35.58 6.92 47.96
CA ALA A 40 36.95 7.15 47.50
C ALA A 40 37.26 8.64 47.22
N ASN A 41 36.23 9.48 47.02
CA ASN A 41 36.39 10.92 46.80
C ASN A 41 36.66 11.69 48.10
N PHE A 42 36.65 11.03 49.25
CA PHE A 42 36.92 11.64 50.55
C PHE A 42 38.14 11.02 51.22
N SER A 43 39.26 11.76 51.23
CA SER A 43 40.44 11.40 52.02
C SER A 43 40.25 11.91 53.44
N SER A 44 40.25 11.01 54.44
CA SER A 44 40.02 11.39 55.84
C SER A 44 40.87 10.63 56.85
N THR A 45 41.15 11.27 57.99
CA THR A 45 41.83 10.69 59.16
C THR A 45 41.12 11.11 60.45
N PHE A 46 41.17 10.27 61.48
CA PHE A 46 40.55 10.53 62.79
C PHE A 46 41.46 11.29 63.78
N GLY A 47 42.62 11.78 63.35
CA GLY A 47 43.58 12.39 64.28
C GLY A 47 44.13 11.38 65.31
N ALA A 48 44.69 11.92 66.40
CA ALA A 48 45.31 11.13 67.48
C ALA A 48 44.28 10.48 68.43
N ASP A 49 43.03 10.97 68.44
CA ASP A 49 41.99 10.61 69.40
C ASP A 49 41.23 9.32 69.07
N GLY A 50 41.63 8.66 67.98
CA GLY A 50 41.16 7.33 67.61
C GLY A 50 39.86 7.34 66.82
N ALA A 51 39.43 6.16 66.35
CA ALA A 51 38.33 6.07 65.41
C ALA A 51 36.96 6.43 66.03
N GLY A 52 36.26 7.37 65.39
CA GLY A 52 34.84 7.63 65.58
C GLY A 52 34.02 7.22 64.34
N THR A 53 33.26 8.14 63.75
CA THR A 53 32.35 7.88 62.62
C THR A 53 32.73 8.60 61.33
N LEU A 54 32.39 8.02 60.18
CA LEU A 54 32.33 8.69 58.88
C LEU A 54 30.90 8.56 58.37
N THR A 55 30.26 9.68 58.06
CA THR A 55 28.87 9.72 57.60
C THR A 55 28.76 10.57 56.34
N TYR A 56 27.74 10.28 55.53
CA TYR A 56 27.47 10.96 54.28
C TYR A 56 26.07 11.55 54.32
N ALA A 57 25.92 12.76 53.79
CA ALA A 57 24.62 13.44 53.67
C ALA A 57 24.55 14.19 52.35
N LEU A 58 23.39 14.14 51.70
CA LEU A 58 23.11 14.96 50.53
C LEU A 58 22.66 16.36 50.96
N GLY A 59 23.16 17.37 50.24
CA GLY A 59 22.71 18.75 50.29
C GLY A 59 22.08 19.17 48.97
N VAL A 60 21.26 20.20 49.00
CA VAL A 60 20.60 20.73 47.80
C VAL A 60 20.45 22.24 47.86
N VAL A 61 20.61 22.90 46.71
CA VAL A 61 20.12 24.26 46.50
C VAL A 61 18.67 24.15 46.06
N ALA A 62 17.74 24.37 47.01
CA ALA A 62 16.32 24.27 46.71
C ALA A 62 15.89 25.29 45.65
N GLY A 63 15.13 24.85 44.65
CA GLY A 63 14.75 25.67 43.50
C GLY A 63 14.91 24.91 42.19
N ALA A 64 15.01 25.63 41.08
CA ALA A 64 15.06 25.02 39.75
C ALA A 64 16.28 24.10 39.58
N SER A 65 16.02 22.89 39.08
CA SER A 65 17.08 21.95 38.66
C SER A 65 17.71 22.35 37.32
N GLY A 66 16.92 23.01 36.46
CA GLY A 66 17.25 23.20 35.04
C GLY A 66 16.59 22.20 34.11
N LEU A 67 15.99 21.13 34.65
CA LEU A 67 15.24 20.12 33.89
C LEU A 67 13.76 20.51 33.78
N THR A 68 13.11 19.97 32.75
CA THR A 68 11.67 20.11 32.49
C THR A 68 11.07 18.71 32.34
N ASP A 69 9.94 18.43 32.98
CA ASP A 69 9.22 17.16 32.84
C ASP A 69 8.50 17.11 31.48
N THR A 70 8.83 16.15 30.62
CA THR A 70 8.34 16.12 29.24
C THR A 70 6.83 15.99 29.15
N ALA A 71 6.25 15.16 30.01
CA ALA A 71 4.81 14.89 30.00
C ALA A 71 3.94 16.09 30.44
N THR A 72 4.44 16.97 31.33
CA THR A 72 3.68 18.13 31.83
C THR A 72 4.16 19.46 31.29
N GLY A 73 5.37 19.53 30.74
CA GLY A 73 6.06 20.78 30.38
C GLY A 73 6.44 21.64 31.59
N GLU A 74 6.33 21.10 32.82
CA GLU A 74 6.65 21.85 34.03
C GLU A 74 8.13 21.79 34.36
N ALA A 75 8.70 22.92 34.80
CA ALA A 75 10.03 22.95 35.37
C ALA A 75 10.14 22.02 36.60
N VAL A 76 11.28 21.36 36.75
CA VAL A 76 11.56 20.44 37.86
C VAL A 76 12.32 21.19 38.95
N ASN A 77 11.75 21.24 40.16
CA ASN A 77 12.35 21.87 41.33
C ASN A 77 12.94 20.84 42.28
N LEU A 78 14.14 21.13 42.76
CA LEU A 78 14.88 20.36 43.75
C LEU A 78 14.42 20.69 45.17
N SER A 79 14.32 19.66 45.99
CA SER A 79 14.09 19.77 47.43
C SER A 79 14.76 18.61 48.18
N LEU A 80 14.98 18.77 49.47
CA LEU A 80 15.51 17.71 50.34
C LEU A 80 14.39 17.21 51.26
N ASN A 81 14.05 15.93 51.18
CA ASN A 81 13.02 15.31 51.98
C ASN A 81 13.57 14.06 52.67
N GLY A 82 13.72 14.10 54.00
CA GLY A 82 14.20 12.95 54.77
C GLY A 82 15.62 12.48 54.41
N GLY A 83 16.48 13.35 53.89
CA GLY A 83 17.84 13.02 53.43
C GLY A 83 17.93 12.55 51.97
N VAL A 84 16.79 12.46 51.27
CA VAL A 84 16.71 12.17 49.84
C VAL A 84 16.46 13.46 49.08
N VAL A 85 17.26 13.73 48.05
CA VAL A 85 17.00 14.82 47.11
C VAL A 85 15.87 14.38 46.19
N GLN A 86 14.87 15.24 45.99
CA GLN A 86 13.75 14.99 45.10
C GLN A 86 13.67 16.11 44.06
N GLY A 87 13.65 15.74 42.79
CA GLY A 87 13.20 16.60 41.69
C GLY A 87 11.69 16.44 41.51
N ARG A 88 10.93 17.52 41.68
CA ARG A 88 9.47 17.51 41.51
C ARG A 88 8.98 18.59 40.56
N THR A 89 7.93 18.31 39.80
CA THR A 89 7.29 19.30 38.93
C THR A 89 6.82 20.51 39.75
N ALA A 90 7.05 21.72 39.23
CA ALA A 90 6.93 22.96 40.00
C ALA A 90 5.50 23.27 40.49
N THR A 91 4.48 22.81 39.77
CA THR A 91 3.07 23.12 40.03
C THR A 91 2.30 21.89 40.50
N THR A 92 2.45 20.76 39.81
CA THR A 92 1.72 19.51 40.11
C THR A 92 2.41 18.64 41.17
N ASN A 93 3.64 18.96 41.55
CA ASN A 93 4.42 18.28 42.60
C ASN A 93 4.60 16.76 42.36
N LEU A 94 4.59 16.34 41.09
CA LEU A 94 4.88 14.97 40.66
C LEU A 94 6.38 14.69 40.83
N LEU A 95 6.73 13.47 41.24
CA LEU A 95 8.13 13.08 41.40
C LEU A 95 8.74 12.73 40.05
N VAL A 96 9.84 13.39 39.69
CA VAL A 96 10.58 13.16 38.42
C VAL A 96 11.80 12.29 38.66
N PHE A 97 12.59 12.57 39.69
CA PHE A 97 13.73 11.74 40.07
C PHE A 97 14.07 11.90 41.55
N THR A 98 14.87 10.96 42.08
CA THR A 98 15.47 11.05 43.42
C THR A 98 16.96 10.79 43.40
N VAL A 99 17.66 11.39 44.37
CA VAL A 99 19.04 11.07 44.70
C VAL A 99 19.10 10.69 46.17
N SER A 100 19.67 9.53 46.47
CA SER A 100 19.85 9.04 47.85
C SER A 100 21.30 8.63 48.09
N VAL A 101 21.72 8.61 49.35
CA VAL A 101 23.05 8.15 49.74
C VAL A 101 22.95 7.14 50.88
N ALA A 102 23.67 6.03 50.74
CA ALA A 102 23.79 4.99 51.75
C ALA A 102 24.97 5.26 52.70
N ALA A 103 24.99 4.56 53.83
CA ALA A 103 26.01 4.76 54.87
C ALA A 103 27.46 4.45 54.41
N ASN A 104 27.62 3.66 53.35
CA ASN A 104 28.92 3.33 52.75
C ASN A 104 29.37 4.34 51.67
N GLY A 105 28.60 5.41 51.43
CA GLY A 105 28.89 6.42 50.41
C GLY A 105 28.43 6.03 49.00
N ASP A 106 27.61 4.98 48.86
CA ASP A 106 26.91 4.71 47.60
C ASP A 106 25.83 5.76 47.40
N VAL A 107 25.92 6.50 46.30
CA VAL A 107 24.89 7.42 45.83
C VAL A 107 24.07 6.70 44.78
N THR A 108 22.75 6.85 44.83
CA THR A 108 21.81 6.27 43.86
C THR A 108 20.96 7.35 43.22
N LEU A 109 20.94 7.39 41.89
CA LEU A 109 20.02 8.18 41.06
C LEU A 109 18.91 7.24 40.55
N ASP A 110 17.67 7.67 40.74
CA ASP A 110 16.45 6.96 40.34
C ASP A 110 15.56 7.97 39.58
N GLN A 111 15.26 7.69 38.31
CA GLN A 111 14.41 8.51 37.48
C GLN A 111 13.03 7.85 37.35
N SER A 112 11.99 8.61 37.63
CA SER A 112 10.60 8.12 37.56
C SER A 112 9.82 8.69 36.38
N ARG A 113 10.32 9.74 35.71
CA ARG A 113 9.65 10.43 34.59
C ARG A 113 10.69 10.99 33.61
N ALA A 114 10.35 10.98 32.32
CA ALA A 114 11.12 11.56 31.23
C ALA A 114 11.35 13.07 31.43
N VAL A 115 12.51 13.56 31.01
CA VAL A 115 12.86 14.98 31.01
C VAL A 115 13.16 15.45 29.60
N VAL A 116 12.88 16.73 29.31
CA VAL A 116 13.11 17.30 27.97
C VAL A 116 14.59 17.37 27.69
N HIS A 117 14.98 16.84 26.53
CA HIS A 117 16.34 16.90 26.04
C HIS A 117 16.57 18.03 25.01
N PRO A 118 17.81 18.56 24.91
CA PRO A 118 18.10 19.73 24.10
C PRO A 118 18.34 19.47 22.60
N ASP A 119 18.80 18.28 22.19
CA ASP A 119 19.20 17.98 20.80
C ASP A 119 18.24 17.02 20.10
N ALA A 120 17.18 17.57 19.51
CA ALA A 120 16.17 16.86 18.72
C ALA A 120 16.68 16.06 17.49
N THR A 121 18.00 16.02 17.26
CA THR A 121 18.64 15.25 16.17
C THR A 121 19.44 14.05 16.68
N ASP A 122 19.55 13.89 17.99
CA ASP A 122 20.24 12.79 18.66
C ASP A 122 19.28 12.09 19.64
N PRO A 123 18.56 11.04 19.21
CA PRO A 123 17.51 10.39 20.01
C PRO A 123 18.03 9.55 21.20
N ASP A 124 19.33 9.66 21.54
CA ASP A 124 19.96 9.14 22.76
C ASP A 124 20.93 10.21 23.32
N ASP A 125 20.55 11.49 23.26
CA ASP A 125 21.36 12.57 23.80
C ASP A 125 21.41 12.51 25.35
N SER A 126 21.96 13.52 26.00
CA SER A 126 22.15 13.50 27.44
C SER A 126 21.95 14.87 28.06
N THR A 127 21.25 14.89 29.19
CA THR A 127 21.09 16.09 30.01
C THR A 127 21.50 15.87 31.47
N SER A 128 21.65 16.97 32.20
CA SER A 128 22.05 16.99 33.62
C SER A 128 21.52 18.24 34.30
N LEU A 129 21.73 18.38 35.62
CA LEU A 129 21.34 19.60 36.32
C LEU A 129 22.10 20.82 35.78
N SER A 130 21.41 21.96 35.72
CA SER A 130 21.94 23.21 35.14
C SER A 130 23.20 23.77 35.81
N ALA A 131 23.49 23.33 37.04
CA ALA A 131 24.74 23.61 37.71
C ALA A 131 25.14 22.48 38.64
N ASP A 132 26.44 22.22 38.69
CA ASP A 132 27.03 21.12 39.46
C ASP A 132 26.78 21.25 40.98
N ASN A 133 26.79 22.47 41.50
CA ASN A 133 26.60 22.74 42.93
C ASN A 133 25.13 22.70 43.39
N LEU A 134 24.19 22.31 42.52
CA LEU A 134 22.77 22.20 42.89
C LEU A 134 22.51 21.01 43.81
N VAL A 135 23.28 19.93 43.68
CA VAL A 135 23.28 18.78 44.58
C VAL A 135 24.69 18.57 45.08
N THR A 136 24.82 18.37 46.39
CA THR A 136 26.13 18.17 47.01
C THR A 136 26.15 16.92 47.87
N LEU A 137 27.32 16.29 47.99
CA LEU A 137 27.58 15.20 48.91
C LEU A 137 28.57 15.69 49.98
N THR A 138 28.13 15.76 51.23
CA THR A 138 28.99 16.13 52.36
C THR A 138 29.34 14.88 53.16
N ALA A 139 30.64 14.66 53.34
CA ALA A 139 31.16 13.66 54.25
C ALA A 139 31.59 14.33 55.56
N THR A 140 31.13 13.80 56.70
CA THR A 140 31.49 14.28 58.04
C THR A 140 32.25 13.19 58.78
N LYS A 141 33.47 13.52 59.20
CA LYS A 141 34.36 12.67 60.00
C LYS A 141 34.35 13.17 61.43
N THR A 142 34.06 12.28 62.39
CA THR A 142 34.08 12.56 63.82
C THR A 142 35.02 11.57 64.50
N ASP A 143 35.92 12.02 65.37
CA ASP A 143 36.87 11.15 66.09
C ASP A 143 36.32 10.62 67.44
N GLY A 144 37.21 10.06 68.26
CA GLY A 144 36.85 9.30 69.46
C GLY A 144 36.33 10.13 70.64
N ASP A 145 36.64 11.43 70.71
CA ASP A 145 36.19 12.32 71.78
C ASP A 145 35.18 13.38 71.31
N GLY A 146 34.96 13.50 70.00
CA GLY A 146 33.79 14.13 69.40
C GLY A 146 34.10 15.32 68.50
N ASP A 147 35.37 15.61 68.22
CA ASP A 147 35.77 16.61 67.24
C ASP A 147 35.34 16.19 65.83
N SER A 148 34.96 17.15 64.99
CA SER A 148 34.40 16.87 63.66
C SER A 148 34.95 17.76 62.57
N ALA A 149 35.20 17.18 61.40
CA ALA A 149 35.58 17.85 60.17
C ALA A 149 34.70 17.38 59.00
N GLN A 150 34.48 18.24 58.01
CA GLN A 150 33.66 17.92 56.85
C GLN A 150 34.29 18.38 55.54
N ALA A 151 33.99 17.66 54.47
CA ALA A 151 34.29 18.07 53.10
C ALA A 151 33.04 17.87 52.23
N THR A 152 32.87 18.73 51.22
CA THR A 152 31.70 18.73 50.34
C THR A 152 32.14 18.59 48.90
N LEU A 153 31.48 17.69 48.19
CA LEU A 153 31.57 17.48 46.76
C LEU A 153 30.31 18.05 46.10
N ASN A 154 30.45 18.71 44.96
CA ASN A 154 29.31 19.01 44.10
C ASN A 154 29.13 17.81 43.18
N ILE A 155 27.88 17.37 42.96
CA ILE A 155 27.62 16.16 42.15
C ILE A 155 26.48 16.37 41.17
N GLY A 156 26.00 17.60 40.99
CA GLY A 156 24.83 17.89 40.17
C GLY A 156 25.05 17.62 38.69
N SER A 157 26.28 17.81 38.20
CA SER A 157 26.64 17.49 36.81
C SER A 157 26.99 16.02 36.61
N ASN A 158 27.11 15.25 37.69
CA ASN A 158 27.33 13.80 37.66
C ASN A 158 26.02 13.01 37.57
N LEU A 159 24.87 13.69 37.63
CA LEU A 159 23.54 13.10 37.45
C LEU A 159 23.14 13.24 35.98
N VAL A 160 23.35 12.17 35.22
CA VAL A 160 23.10 12.14 33.77
C VAL A 160 21.82 11.37 33.49
N PHE A 161 20.95 11.99 32.69
CA PHE A 161 19.73 11.41 32.17
C PHE A 161 19.94 11.19 30.67
N LYS A 162 19.79 9.94 30.22
CA LYS A 162 19.82 9.57 28.81
C LYS A 162 18.41 9.55 28.23
N ASP A 163 18.30 10.09 27.03
CA ASP A 163 17.04 10.11 26.30
C ASP A 163 16.62 8.71 25.79
N ASP A 164 15.33 8.54 25.57
CA ASP A 164 14.72 7.41 24.87
C ASP A 164 13.90 7.96 23.71
N GLY A 165 14.57 8.29 22.62
CA GLY A 165 13.93 8.87 21.46
C GLY A 165 13.06 7.88 20.67
N PRO A 166 12.42 8.36 19.60
CA PRO A 166 11.45 7.58 18.88
C PRO A 166 12.13 6.54 17.99
N ALA A 167 11.41 5.47 17.67
CA ALA A 167 11.80 4.49 16.66
C ALA A 167 10.65 4.27 15.68
N LEU A 168 10.96 4.14 14.39
CA LEU A 168 9.98 3.94 13.34
C LEU A 168 10.53 2.96 12.29
N ALA A 169 9.71 2.01 11.87
CA ALA A 169 10.04 1.13 10.76
C ALA A 169 8.77 0.78 9.98
N PHE A 170 8.80 0.98 8.66
CA PHE A 170 7.84 0.48 7.70
C PHE A 170 8.48 -0.62 6.85
N GLY A 171 7.69 -1.63 6.50
CA GLY A 171 8.03 -2.58 5.45
C GLY A 171 7.38 -2.17 4.12
N ASN A 172 7.94 -2.65 3.01
CA ASN A 172 7.39 -2.41 1.68
C ASN A 172 6.12 -3.23 1.47
N LEU A 173 5.30 -2.76 0.55
CA LEU A 173 4.11 -3.43 0.07
C LEU A 173 4.33 -3.81 -1.38
N ILE A 174 4.16 -5.10 -1.68
CA ILE A 174 4.28 -5.66 -3.02
C ILE A 174 2.92 -6.26 -3.36
N GLY A 175 2.23 -5.83 -4.42
CA GLY A 175 0.89 -6.35 -4.75
C GLY A 175 0.49 -6.12 -6.19
N THR A 176 -0.80 -6.17 -6.53
CA THR A 176 -1.30 -6.32 -7.92
C THR A 176 -2.14 -5.15 -8.45
N GLY A 177 -2.14 -4.00 -7.75
CA GLY A 177 -2.97 -2.85 -8.17
C GLY A 177 -4.48 -3.09 -8.04
N SER A 178 -4.89 -4.09 -7.26
CA SER A 178 -6.28 -4.42 -6.95
C SER A 178 -7.01 -3.31 -6.18
N VAL A 179 -8.34 -3.25 -6.36
CA VAL A 179 -9.27 -2.44 -5.54
C VAL A 179 -9.40 -2.96 -4.11
N LEU A 180 -8.97 -4.19 -3.83
CA LEU A 180 -8.90 -4.68 -2.47
C LEU A 180 -7.77 -3.96 -1.72
N PRO A 181 -7.99 -3.57 -0.45
CA PRO A 181 -6.95 -2.93 0.35
C PRO A 181 -5.72 -3.81 0.47
N GLN A 182 -4.58 -3.35 -0.04
CA GLN A 182 -3.31 -4.05 0.03
C GLN A 182 -2.64 -3.74 1.35
N THR A 183 -2.10 -4.75 2.03
CA THR A 183 -1.62 -4.63 3.41
C THR A 183 -0.09 -4.68 3.46
N GLY A 184 0.49 -3.77 4.23
CA GLY A 184 1.88 -3.80 4.68
C GLY A 184 1.99 -3.75 6.20
N PHE A 185 3.22 -3.78 6.72
CA PHE A 185 3.50 -3.79 8.15
C PHE A 185 4.37 -2.63 8.57
N TRP A 186 4.12 -2.11 9.76
CA TRP A 186 4.90 -1.04 10.36
C TRP A 186 4.97 -1.19 11.88
N SER A 187 5.93 -0.52 12.49
CA SER A 187 6.11 -0.49 13.93
C SER A 187 6.63 0.87 14.37
N LYS A 188 6.25 1.27 15.58
CA LYS A 188 6.75 2.49 16.21
C LYS A 188 7.02 2.30 17.70
N SER A 189 8.03 3.00 18.19
CA SER A 189 8.22 3.34 19.60
C SER A 189 8.22 4.87 19.71
N ALA A 190 7.53 5.38 20.72
CA ALA A 190 7.42 6.83 20.94
C ALA A 190 8.31 7.33 22.07
N GLY A 191 9.25 6.52 22.52
CA GLY A 191 10.04 6.83 23.71
C GLY A 191 9.26 6.79 25.02
N ALA A 192 9.96 7.13 26.10
CA ALA A 192 9.40 7.29 27.44
C ALA A 192 8.57 8.58 27.58
N ASP A 193 8.84 9.55 26.72
CA ASP A 193 8.20 10.86 26.68
C ASP A 193 6.84 10.83 25.94
N GLY A 194 6.71 9.91 24.98
CA GLY A 194 5.53 9.61 24.17
C GLY A 194 5.28 10.63 23.06
N LEU A 195 4.39 10.30 22.12
CA LEU A 195 4.16 11.10 20.91
C LEU A 195 3.76 12.56 21.15
N SER A 196 4.23 13.43 20.26
CA SER A 196 3.74 14.81 20.09
C SER A 196 2.32 14.86 19.54
N ALA A 197 1.78 16.07 19.43
CA ALA A 197 0.54 16.33 18.71
C ALA A 197 0.66 16.10 17.18
N ALA A 198 1.87 16.16 16.61
CA ALA A 198 2.10 15.84 15.21
C ALA A 198 2.08 14.33 14.97
N GLY A 199 2.57 13.53 15.94
CA GLY A 199 2.49 12.08 15.88
C GLY A 199 3.28 11.49 14.71
N LEU A 200 2.57 10.85 13.78
CA LEU A 200 3.11 10.23 12.57
C LEU A 200 2.70 11.06 11.36
N ASP A 201 3.67 11.53 10.61
CA ASP A 201 3.48 12.15 9.30
C ASP A 201 3.95 11.19 8.20
N ILE A 202 3.18 11.05 7.13
CA ILE A 202 3.54 10.25 5.95
C ILE A 202 3.38 11.12 4.71
N SER A 203 4.43 11.17 3.91
CA SER A 203 4.45 11.84 2.62
C SER A 203 4.76 10.87 1.49
N VAL A 204 4.25 11.14 0.29
CA VAL A 204 4.59 10.42 -0.93
C VAL A 204 5.55 11.28 -1.77
N ASN A 205 6.49 10.64 -2.47
CA ASN A 205 7.23 11.34 -3.51
C ASN A 205 6.27 11.89 -4.57
N SER A 206 6.43 13.16 -4.95
CA SER A 206 5.50 13.82 -5.89
C SER A 206 5.47 13.19 -7.28
N GLN A 207 6.44 12.35 -7.59
CA GLN A 207 6.50 11.55 -8.80
C GLN A 207 6.64 10.07 -8.42
N PHE A 208 5.97 9.21 -9.16
CA PHE A 208 6.08 7.76 -9.05
C PHE A 208 6.50 7.17 -10.40
N THR A 209 7.05 5.97 -10.39
CA THR A 209 7.52 5.31 -11.62
C THR A 209 6.43 4.39 -12.16
N LEU A 210 6.20 4.47 -13.46
CA LEU A 210 5.43 3.49 -14.23
C LEU A 210 6.41 2.61 -15.00
N VAL A 211 6.32 1.30 -14.85
CA VAL A 211 7.12 0.32 -15.60
C VAL A 211 6.22 -0.35 -16.63
N ARG A 212 6.53 -0.15 -17.90
CA ARG A 212 5.73 -0.68 -19.01
C ARG A 212 6.04 -2.16 -19.25
N PRO A 213 5.17 -2.90 -19.95
CA PRO A 213 5.41 -4.32 -20.28
C PRO A 213 6.71 -4.59 -21.05
N ASP A 214 7.27 -3.59 -21.74
CA ASP A 214 8.56 -3.67 -22.43
C ASP A 214 9.77 -3.32 -21.54
N ASN A 215 9.56 -3.17 -20.23
CA ASN A 215 10.50 -2.72 -19.21
C ASN A 215 11.00 -1.27 -19.38
N THR A 216 10.41 -0.47 -20.27
CA THR A 216 10.68 0.97 -20.29
C THR A 216 9.93 1.67 -19.16
N THR A 217 10.43 2.82 -18.72
CA THR A 217 9.84 3.56 -17.62
C THR A 217 9.34 4.93 -18.06
N THR A 218 8.23 5.34 -17.45
CA THR A 218 7.73 6.73 -17.47
C THR A 218 7.40 7.15 -16.03
N THR A 219 6.97 8.39 -15.84
CA THR A 219 6.65 8.92 -14.51
C THR A 219 5.23 9.46 -14.48
N GLY A 220 4.49 9.11 -13.43
CA GLY A 220 3.27 9.81 -13.05
C GLY A 220 3.51 10.81 -11.92
N THR A 221 2.44 11.44 -11.46
CA THR A 221 2.44 12.34 -10.30
C THR A 221 1.56 11.79 -9.18
N ALA A 222 2.03 11.91 -7.93
CA ALA A 222 1.29 11.47 -6.77
C ALA A 222 1.06 12.63 -5.79
N THR A 223 -0.08 12.60 -5.13
CA THR A 223 -0.40 13.45 -3.99
C THR A 223 -0.76 12.60 -2.79
N LEU A 224 -0.57 13.13 -1.58
CA LEU A 224 -0.99 12.52 -0.33
C LEU A 224 -1.29 13.64 0.67
N THR A 225 -2.42 13.57 1.34
CA THR A 225 -2.87 14.56 2.33
C THR A 225 -3.43 13.81 3.54
N GLU A 226 -2.98 14.19 4.73
CA GLU A 226 -3.53 13.67 5.98
C GLU A 226 -4.99 14.11 6.18
N LEU A 227 -5.84 13.17 6.56
CA LEU A 227 -7.26 13.39 6.83
C LEU A 227 -7.49 13.81 8.27
N VAL A 228 -8.62 14.48 8.54
CA VAL A 228 -8.99 14.89 9.89
C VAL A 228 -10.28 14.17 10.31
N PRO A 229 -10.31 13.46 11.46
CA PRO A 229 -9.23 13.31 12.45
C PRO A 229 -8.18 12.26 12.05
N SER A 230 -6.91 12.56 12.31
CA SER A 230 -5.77 11.64 12.27
C SER A 230 -4.84 11.97 13.45
N PRO A 231 -4.47 11.00 14.31
CA PRO A 231 -5.05 9.67 14.37
C PRO A 231 -6.55 9.71 14.75
N ASP A 232 -7.31 8.74 14.28
CA ASP A 232 -8.73 8.61 14.59
C ASP A 232 -8.98 8.08 16.02
N ALA A 233 -10.25 7.85 16.38
CA ALA A 233 -10.61 7.35 17.71
C ALA A 233 -10.06 5.95 18.04
N ASN A 234 -9.65 5.19 17.02
CA ASN A 234 -9.02 3.87 17.16
C ASN A 234 -7.48 3.94 17.08
N GLY A 235 -6.92 5.14 16.90
CA GLY A 235 -5.48 5.37 16.81
C GLY A 235 -4.90 5.18 15.41
N ALA A 236 -5.72 5.09 14.36
CA ALA A 236 -5.26 4.94 12.98
C ALA A 236 -4.96 6.30 12.34
N TYR A 237 -3.81 6.43 11.68
CA TYR A 237 -3.46 7.61 10.89
C TYR A 237 -3.97 7.43 9.46
N GLN A 238 -4.69 8.42 8.94
CA GLN A 238 -5.42 8.29 7.68
C GLN A 238 -4.99 9.36 6.69
N PHE A 239 -4.73 8.95 5.47
CA PHE A 239 -4.29 9.81 4.37
C PHE A 239 -5.10 9.48 3.12
N ALA A 240 -5.33 10.49 2.28
CA ALA A 240 -5.91 10.32 0.96
C ALA A 240 -5.01 10.96 -0.09
N GLY A 241 -4.95 10.34 -1.26
CA GLY A 241 -4.12 10.78 -2.35
C GLY A 241 -4.75 10.51 -3.71
N THR A 242 -4.12 11.08 -4.73
CA THR A 242 -4.45 10.84 -6.14
C THR A 242 -3.16 10.55 -6.89
N LEU A 243 -3.18 9.49 -7.69
CA LEU A 243 -2.15 9.16 -8.67
C LEU A 243 -2.65 9.62 -10.04
N THR A 244 -1.81 10.30 -10.81
CA THR A 244 -2.12 10.71 -12.19
C THR A 244 -0.99 10.28 -13.11
N GLY A 245 -1.31 9.52 -14.16
CA GLY A 245 -0.32 9.02 -15.11
C GLY A 245 -0.91 8.29 -16.33
N ASP A 246 -0.02 7.84 -17.20
CA ASP A 246 -0.28 7.03 -18.40
C ASP A 246 -0.49 5.56 -18.01
N PHE A 247 -1.64 5.26 -17.38
CA PHE A 247 -1.95 3.92 -16.86
C PHE A 247 -2.41 2.93 -17.94
N ASP A 248 -2.85 3.40 -19.11
CA ASP A 248 -3.25 2.57 -20.26
C ASP A 248 -2.09 2.27 -21.22
N ASN A 249 -0.88 2.77 -20.91
CA ASN A 249 0.32 2.64 -21.72
C ASN A 249 0.14 3.16 -23.16
N ASN A 250 -0.68 4.20 -23.33
CA ASN A 250 -0.95 4.83 -24.62
C ASN A 250 -0.59 6.31 -24.59
N ALA A 251 0.61 6.65 -25.07
CA ALA A 251 1.08 8.03 -25.11
C ALA A 251 0.23 9.02 -25.96
N ALA A 252 -0.80 8.55 -26.67
CA ALA A 252 -1.76 9.39 -27.39
C ALA A 252 -3.00 9.77 -26.57
N THR A 253 -3.31 9.04 -25.49
CA THR A 253 -4.37 9.38 -24.54
C THR A 253 -3.82 10.35 -23.49
N ALA A 254 -4.74 11.00 -22.77
CA ALA A 254 -4.36 11.89 -21.69
C ALA A 254 -4.27 11.08 -20.39
N ASP A 255 -3.28 11.40 -19.56
CA ASP A 255 -3.12 10.81 -18.23
C ASP A 255 -4.44 10.79 -17.45
N THR A 256 -4.79 9.64 -16.91
CA THR A 256 -5.96 9.43 -16.07
C THR A 256 -5.56 9.52 -14.60
N SER A 257 -6.55 9.59 -13.70
CA SER A 257 -6.30 9.69 -12.27
C SER A 257 -6.97 8.56 -11.51
N VAL A 258 -6.30 8.09 -10.46
CA VAL A 258 -6.76 7.06 -9.53
C VAL A 258 -6.62 7.59 -8.11
N ASP A 259 -7.74 7.68 -7.40
CA ASP A 259 -7.77 8.05 -6.00
C ASP A 259 -7.42 6.84 -5.11
N TYR A 260 -6.69 7.08 -4.03
CA TYR A 260 -6.32 6.05 -3.08
C TYR A 260 -6.33 6.60 -1.65
N THR A 261 -6.42 5.68 -0.69
CA THR A 261 -6.20 5.99 0.73
C THR A 261 -5.02 5.18 1.26
N LEU A 262 -4.31 5.76 2.22
CA LEU A 262 -3.29 5.08 3.01
C LEU A 262 -3.70 5.18 4.47
N THR A 263 -3.84 4.04 5.15
CA THR A 263 -4.19 4.00 6.57
C THR A 263 -3.16 3.23 7.36
N ALA A 264 -2.47 3.87 8.30
CA ALA A 264 -1.56 3.21 9.23
C ALA A 264 -2.31 2.87 10.54
N TYR A 265 -2.62 1.59 10.74
CA TYR A 265 -3.40 1.09 11.87
C TYR A 265 -2.54 0.92 13.13
N ALA A 266 -3.17 1.12 14.29
CA ALA A 266 -2.52 0.97 15.59
C ALA A 266 -2.04 -0.47 15.91
N ASP A 267 -2.47 -1.47 15.14
CA ASP A 267 -2.08 -2.87 15.31
C ASP A 267 -0.76 -3.24 14.59
N GLY A 268 -0.11 -2.27 13.94
CA GLY A 268 1.14 -2.48 13.20
C GLY A 268 0.95 -2.90 11.74
N ARG A 269 -0.27 -2.83 11.22
CA ARG A 269 -0.52 -2.92 9.76
C ARG A 269 -0.73 -1.54 9.16
N TYR A 270 -0.45 -1.40 7.89
CA TYR A 270 -0.98 -0.30 7.09
C TYR A 270 -1.68 -0.85 5.85
N ALA A 271 -2.66 -0.13 5.33
CA ALA A 271 -3.34 -0.50 4.09
C ALA A 271 -3.22 0.62 3.06
N LEU A 272 -2.92 0.24 1.82
CA LEU A 272 -3.06 1.05 0.63
C LEU A 272 -4.31 0.58 -0.11
N ASP A 273 -5.32 1.42 -0.19
CA ASP A 273 -6.64 1.09 -0.73
C ASP A 273 -6.93 1.97 -1.94
N LEU A 274 -7.06 1.36 -3.11
CA LEU A 274 -7.37 2.05 -4.35
C LEU A 274 -8.89 2.27 -4.41
N VAL A 275 -9.32 3.53 -4.33
CA VAL A 275 -10.74 3.90 -4.32
C VAL A 275 -11.42 3.50 -5.63
N GLN A 276 -10.66 3.59 -6.71
CA GLN A 276 -11.01 3.09 -8.03
C GLN A 276 -9.84 2.24 -8.52
N GLY A 277 -10.13 1.07 -9.07
CA GLY A 277 -9.09 0.19 -9.59
C GLY A 277 -8.35 0.85 -10.76
N PHE A 278 -7.21 0.28 -11.11
CA PHE A 278 -6.64 0.58 -12.42
C PHE A 278 -7.43 -0.22 -13.45
N SER A 279 -7.93 0.45 -14.48
CA SER A 279 -8.52 -0.22 -15.62
C SER A 279 -7.65 -0.06 -16.85
N SER A 280 -7.59 -1.13 -17.64
CA SER A 280 -6.92 -1.17 -18.93
C SER A 280 -7.95 -1.44 -20.01
N GLU A 281 -7.98 -0.58 -21.03
CA GLU A 281 -8.85 -0.75 -22.19
C GLU A 281 -8.08 -1.54 -23.27
N ILE A 282 -8.52 -2.78 -23.55
CA ILE A 282 -8.06 -3.53 -24.72
C ILE A 282 -9.01 -3.23 -25.87
N VAL A 283 -8.47 -2.70 -26.98
CA VAL A 283 -9.25 -2.42 -28.19
C VAL A 283 -8.79 -3.30 -29.34
N LEU A 284 -9.57 -4.34 -29.64
CA LEU A 284 -9.40 -5.17 -30.82
C LEU A 284 -10.15 -4.56 -32.01
N SER A 285 -9.68 -4.79 -33.22
CA SER A 285 -10.22 -4.16 -34.42
C SER A 285 -10.33 -5.18 -35.56
N THR A 286 -11.49 -5.20 -36.23
CA THR A 286 -11.70 -6.07 -37.40
C THR A 286 -10.75 -5.74 -38.55
N ALA A 287 -10.07 -4.59 -38.54
CA ALA A 287 -9.08 -4.24 -39.55
C ALA A 287 -7.77 -5.04 -39.41
N ASP A 288 -7.53 -5.61 -38.23
CA ASP A 288 -6.32 -6.37 -37.89
C ASP A 288 -6.57 -7.90 -37.93
N GLY A 289 -7.78 -8.30 -38.32
CA GLY A 289 -8.20 -9.69 -38.40
C GLY A 289 -8.29 -10.22 -39.83
N ALA A 290 -8.42 -11.54 -39.93
CA ALA A 290 -8.67 -12.24 -41.19
C ALA A 290 -9.74 -13.31 -41.04
N LEU A 291 -10.48 -13.53 -42.13
CA LEU A 291 -11.53 -14.53 -42.16
C LEU A 291 -10.94 -15.94 -42.20
N GLY A 292 -11.54 -16.86 -41.43
CA GLY A 292 -11.26 -18.28 -41.51
C GLY A 292 -11.50 -18.86 -42.92
N ALA A 293 -10.85 -19.99 -43.22
CA ALA A 293 -11.01 -20.68 -44.49
C ALA A 293 -12.45 -21.22 -44.64
N GLY A 294 -13.21 -20.62 -45.56
CA GLY A 294 -14.63 -20.91 -45.81
C GLY A 294 -15.10 -20.11 -47.01
N GLY A 295 -16.15 -20.56 -47.70
CA GLY A 295 -16.65 -19.87 -48.88
C GLY A 295 -17.41 -18.59 -48.50
N PRO A 296 -18.11 -17.96 -49.47
CA PRO A 296 -19.20 -17.06 -49.15
C PRO A 296 -20.31 -17.86 -48.46
N ASP A 297 -20.35 -17.80 -47.14
CA ASP A 297 -21.31 -18.50 -46.28
C ASP A 297 -22.02 -17.48 -45.36
N PRO A 298 -23.25 -17.75 -44.88
CA PRO A 298 -24.02 -16.84 -44.04
C PRO A 298 -23.50 -16.71 -42.60
N VAL A 299 -22.57 -17.57 -42.17
CA VAL A 299 -21.84 -17.47 -40.89
C VAL A 299 -20.36 -17.47 -41.23
N ARG A 300 -19.56 -16.60 -40.59
CA ARG A 300 -18.13 -16.42 -40.85
C ARG A 300 -17.40 -16.05 -39.56
N THR A 301 -16.26 -16.70 -39.31
CA THR A 301 -15.37 -16.38 -38.20
C THR A 301 -14.23 -15.48 -38.65
N LEU A 302 -13.99 -14.39 -37.92
CA LEU A 302 -12.84 -13.50 -38.06
C LEU A 302 -11.90 -13.72 -36.86
N LEU A 303 -10.62 -13.98 -37.12
CA LEU A 303 -9.61 -14.13 -36.06
C LEU A 303 -8.83 -12.83 -35.88
N ILE A 304 -8.68 -12.35 -34.63
CA ILE A 304 -7.91 -11.14 -34.29
C ILE A 304 -6.88 -11.45 -33.19
N PRO A 305 -5.56 -11.33 -33.43
CA PRO A 305 -4.93 -11.03 -34.73
C PRO A 305 -5.05 -12.20 -35.73
N GLU A 306 -4.82 -11.90 -37.01
CA GLU A 306 -4.79 -12.92 -38.08
C GLU A 306 -3.83 -14.09 -37.77
N GLN A 307 -4.27 -15.31 -38.07
CA GLN A 307 -3.46 -16.53 -38.01
C GLN A 307 -3.28 -17.16 -39.39
N ASP A 308 -2.04 -17.58 -39.71
CA ASP A 308 -1.72 -18.32 -40.94
C ASP A 308 -0.96 -19.63 -40.60
N PRO A 309 -1.59 -20.81 -40.75
CA PRO A 309 -2.98 -21.04 -41.15
C PRO A 309 -3.96 -20.73 -40.01
N PRO A 310 -5.24 -20.39 -40.31
CA PRO A 310 -6.25 -20.20 -39.28
C PRO A 310 -6.50 -21.53 -38.53
N THR A 311 -6.43 -21.48 -37.20
CA THR A 311 -6.77 -22.61 -36.32
C THR A 311 -7.99 -22.27 -35.48
N ILE A 312 -8.93 -23.21 -35.31
CA ILE A 312 -10.13 -23.07 -34.47
C ILE A 312 -10.27 -24.38 -33.66
N PRO A 313 -10.33 -24.35 -32.31
CA PRO A 313 -10.22 -23.16 -31.47
C PRO A 313 -8.83 -22.50 -31.57
N SER A 314 -8.82 -21.18 -31.46
CA SER A 314 -7.71 -20.27 -31.73
C SER A 314 -7.17 -19.64 -30.44
N PRO A 315 -5.86 -19.33 -30.35
CA PRO A 315 -5.35 -18.41 -29.32
C PRO A 315 -5.58 -16.91 -29.64
N SER A 316 -6.03 -16.59 -30.86
CA SER A 316 -6.54 -15.26 -31.23
C SER A 316 -8.04 -15.18 -30.94
N GLU A 317 -8.54 -13.99 -30.64
CA GLU A 317 -9.98 -13.70 -30.49
C GLU A 317 -10.78 -14.20 -31.69
N GLU A 318 -11.80 -15.04 -31.43
CA GLU A 318 -12.71 -15.55 -32.44
C GLU A 318 -14.01 -14.72 -32.50
N VAL A 319 -14.16 -13.88 -33.52
CA VAL A 319 -15.42 -13.13 -33.72
C VAL A 319 -16.28 -13.82 -34.78
N VAL A 320 -17.41 -14.39 -34.36
CA VAL A 320 -18.38 -15.01 -35.26
C VAL A 320 -19.38 -13.97 -35.75
N PHE A 321 -19.40 -13.75 -37.06
CA PHE A 321 -20.39 -12.95 -37.75
C PHE A 321 -21.43 -13.86 -38.41
N PHE A 322 -22.71 -13.52 -38.31
CA PHE A 322 -23.73 -14.19 -39.12
C PHE A 322 -24.79 -13.25 -39.64
N SER A 323 -25.30 -13.53 -40.84
CA SER A 323 -26.41 -12.81 -41.44
C SER A 323 -27.69 -13.21 -40.71
N ALA A 324 -28.32 -12.24 -40.07
CA ALA A 324 -29.55 -12.44 -39.34
C ALA A 324 -30.72 -11.96 -40.20
N LYS A 325 -31.87 -12.62 -40.08
CA LYS A 325 -33.10 -12.04 -40.61
C LYS A 325 -33.44 -10.80 -39.79
N ALA A 326 -33.72 -9.68 -40.45
CA ALA A 326 -34.02 -8.42 -39.78
C ALA A 326 -35.20 -8.50 -38.78
N LEU A 327 -36.17 -9.41 -39.02
CA LEU A 327 -37.30 -9.67 -38.11
C LEU A 327 -37.16 -10.95 -37.26
N ALA A 328 -35.95 -11.50 -37.12
CA ALA A 328 -35.69 -12.61 -36.20
C ALA A 328 -36.10 -12.22 -34.77
N SER A 329 -36.66 -13.19 -34.02
CA SER A 329 -37.01 -12.92 -32.62
C SER A 329 -35.75 -12.84 -31.77
N THR A 330 -35.75 -11.99 -30.74
CA THR A 330 -34.59 -11.86 -29.83
C THR A 330 -34.24 -13.17 -29.15
N SER A 331 -35.24 -13.99 -28.82
CA SER A 331 -35.03 -15.31 -28.22
C SER A 331 -34.32 -16.28 -29.17
N ASP A 332 -34.58 -16.18 -30.48
CA ASP A 332 -33.93 -17.04 -31.46
C ASP A 332 -32.47 -16.61 -31.67
N ILE A 333 -32.21 -15.29 -31.73
CA ILE A 333 -30.85 -14.75 -31.80
C ILE A 333 -30.06 -15.13 -30.54
N LEU A 334 -30.64 -14.93 -29.34
CA LEU A 334 -30.04 -15.33 -28.07
C LEU A 334 -29.67 -16.82 -28.05
N THR A 335 -30.51 -17.68 -28.62
CA THR A 335 -30.20 -19.12 -28.75
C THR A 335 -29.02 -19.38 -29.68
N GLY A 336 -28.85 -18.53 -30.70
CA GLY A 336 -27.79 -18.66 -31.70
C GLY A 336 -26.44 -18.13 -31.26
N ILE A 337 -26.42 -17.08 -30.45
CA ILE A 337 -25.19 -16.47 -29.92
C ILE A 337 -24.63 -17.21 -28.72
N GLY A 338 -25.44 -17.97 -27.96
CA GLY A 338 -24.97 -18.52 -26.69
C GLY A 338 -25.37 -17.63 -25.52
N LEU A 339 -24.71 -17.80 -24.38
CA LEU A 339 -24.92 -16.96 -23.21
C LEU A 339 -23.59 -16.86 -22.47
N GLY A 340 -22.93 -15.72 -22.62
CA GLY A 340 -21.58 -15.49 -22.13
C GLY A 340 -20.58 -16.49 -22.72
N GLU A 341 -19.43 -16.60 -22.08
CA GLU A 341 -18.33 -17.42 -22.59
C GLU A 341 -18.43 -18.90 -22.14
N PRO A 342 -18.07 -19.88 -22.99
CA PRO A 342 -17.63 -19.75 -24.37
C PRO A 342 -18.78 -19.73 -25.39
N ASP A 343 -18.58 -19.00 -26.47
CA ASP A 343 -19.57 -18.83 -27.53
C ASP A 343 -19.62 -19.97 -28.56
N PRO A 344 -20.76 -20.17 -29.26
CA PRO A 344 -20.89 -21.17 -30.32
C PRO A 344 -20.02 -20.83 -31.52
N THR A 345 -19.18 -21.78 -31.91
CA THR A 345 -18.36 -21.70 -33.13
C THR A 345 -19.21 -21.61 -34.40
N GLU A 346 -18.63 -21.10 -35.49
CA GLU A 346 -19.27 -21.07 -36.81
C GLU A 346 -19.86 -22.43 -37.21
N ALA A 347 -19.18 -23.54 -36.92
CA ALA A 347 -19.66 -24.88 -37.25
C ALA A 347 -20.92 -25.30 -36.46
N GLN A 348 -21.10 -24.77 -35.25
CA GLN A 348 -22.28 -25.03 -34.42
C GLN A 348 -23.50 -24.21 -34.88
N ILE A 349 -23.27 -23.00 -35.40
CA ILE A 349 -24.31 -22.10 -35.90
C ILE A 349 -24.71 -22.48 -37.35
N GLN A 350 -23.73 -22.79 -38.20
CA GLN A 350 -23.89 -23.09 -39.63
C GLN A 350 -24.41 -24.52 -39.88
N THR A 351 -25.63 -24.81 -39.42
CA THR A 351 -26.26 -26.14 -39.54
C THR A 351 -27.02 -26.34 -40.86
N ASN A 352 -27.40 -27.59 -41.17
CA ASN A 352 -28.24 -27.91 -42.33
C ASN A 352 -29.44 -28.78 -41.91
N PRO A 353 -30.69 -28.25 -41.95
CA PRO A 353 -31.06 -26.93 -42.45
C PRO A 353 -30.58 -25.79 -41.55
N LEU A 354 -30.36 -24.60 -42.12
CA LEU A 354 -29.96 -23.42 -41.36
C LEU A 354 -31.01 -23.08 -40.29
N PRO A 355 -30.58 -22.56 -39.13
CA PRO A 355 -31.49 -22.04 -38.12
C PRO A 355 -32.40 -20.95 -38.70
N SER A 356 -33.65 -20.89 -38.24
CA SER A 356 -34.67 -20.03 -38.85
C SER A 356 -34.40 -18.53 -38.74
N TYR A 357 -33.54 -18.11 -37.81
CA TYR A 357 -33.13 -16.72 -37.61
C TYR A 357 -31.97 -16.28 -38.51
N ILE A 358 -31.28 -17.22 -39.16
CA ILE A 358 -30.18 -16.93 -40.09
C ILE A 358 -30.73 -16.65 -41.48
N ASP A 359 -30.24 -15.59 -42.11
CA ASP A 359 -30.50 -15.32 -43.52
C ASP A 359 -29.54 -16.16 -44.38
N PRO A 360 -29.97 -16.82 -45.47
CA PRO A 360 -29.07 -17.61 -46.30
C PRO A 360 -28.01 -16.79 -47.07
N SER A 361 -28.10 -15.46 -47.07
CA SER A 361 -27.18 -14.57 -47.76
C SER A 361 -25.80 -14.57 -47.13
N ALA A 362 -24.76 -14.55 -47.96
CA ALA A 362 -23.37 -14.65 -47.52
C ALA A 362 -22.94 -13.43 -46.69
N MET A 363 -22.24 -13.65 -45.59
CA MET A 363 -21.61 -12.59 -44.81
C MET A 363 -20.28 -12.18 -45.43
N ASN A 364 -20.08 -10.87 -45.57
CA ASN A 364 -18.78 -10.30 -45.94
C ASN A 364 -18.22 -9.53 -44.74
N VAL A 365 -16.98 -9.83 -44.38
CA VAL A 365 -16.24 -9.14 -43.33
C VAL A 365 -14.87 -8.79 -43.88
N SER A 366 -14.61 -7.51 -44.14
CA SER A 366 -13.33 -7.06 -44.66
C SER A 366 -13.15 -5.57 -44.43
N THR A 367 -11.91 -5.08 -44.57
CA THR A 367 -11.61 -3.64 -44.60
C THR A 367 -12.23 -2.91 -45.79
N ALA A 368 -12.70 -3.65 -46.81
CA ALA A 368 -13.48 -3.08 -47.91
C ALA A 368 -14.95 -2.87 -47.55
N GLY A 369 -15.40 -3.35 -46.38
CA GLY A 369 -16.75 -3.22 -45.85
C GLY A 369 -17.26 -4.52 -45.24
N ILE A 370 -18.05 -4.38 -44.18
CA ILE A 370 -18.79 -5.44 -43.49
C ILE A 370 -20.28 -5.29 -43.85
N GLY A 371 -20.90 -6.38 -44.28
CA GLY A 371 -22.29 -6.37 -44.76
C GLY A 371 -22.80 -7.74 -45.18
N VAL A 372 -24.06 -7.76 -45.65
CA VAL A 372 -24.76 -8.97 -46.11
C VAL A 372 -24.77 -8.99 -47.64
N ALA A 373 -24.46 -10.15 -48.24
CA ALA A 373 -24.32 -10.41 -49.68
C ALA A 373 -23.21 -9.61 -50.42
N ASN A 374 -22.88 -8.40 -49.99
CA ASN A 374 -21.82 -7.56 -50.52
C ASN A 374 -21.10 -6.79 -49.38
N ASN A 375 -20.25 -5.80 -49.71
CA ASN A 375 -19.46 -5.02 -48.74
C ASN A 375 -20.17 -3.72 -48.29
N LEU A 376 -21.48 -3.62 -48.50
CA LEU A 376 -22.35 -2.53 -48.07
C LEU A 376 -23.37 -3.12 -47.10
N PHE A 377 -23.92 -2.27 -46.25
CA PHE A 377 -25.00 -2.61 -45.33
C PHE A 377 -26.24 -1.79 -45.70
N GLN A 378 -27.28 -2.48 -46.15
CA GLN A 378 -28.36 -1.91 -46.93
C GLN A 378 -29.73 -2.17 -46.30
N GLY A 379 -30.58 -1.14 -46.29
CA GLY A 379 -31.99 -1.25 -45.98
C GLY A 379 -32.87 -1.18 -47.24
N ASP A 380 -34.16 -1.47 -47.09
CA ASP A 380 -35.16 -1.44 -48.17
C ASP A 380 -35.62 -0.02 -48.55
N ASN A 381 -35.04 0.99 -47.89
CA ASN A 381 -35.34 2.43 -47.97
C ASN A 381 -36.67 2.86 -47.31
N LEU A 382 -37.25 2.03 -46.44
CA LEU A 382 -38.38 2.37 -45.58
C LEU A 382 -37.90 2.62 -44.15
N ALA A 383 -38.58 3.52 -43.45
CA ALA A 383 -38.16 3.90 -42.09
C ALA A 383 -38.42 2.81 -41.02
N ALA A 384 -39.19 1.77 -41.35
CA ALA A 384 -39.54 0.70 -40.43
C ALA A 384 -38.90 -0.60 -40.89
N ILE A 385 -38.34 -1.36 -39.95
CA ILE A 385 -37.67 -2.62 -40.26
C ILE A 385 -38.65 -3.61 -40.94
N GLY A 386 -38.28 -4.05 -42.14
CA GLY A 386 -38.95 -5.01 -43.00
C GLY A 386 -38.22 -6.35 -43.11
N VAL A 387 -38.76 -7.25 -43.92
CA VAL A 387 -38.15 -8.57 -44.19
C VAL A 387 -37.03 -8.53 -45.22
N ASP A 388 -36.97 -7.44 -46.00
CA ASP A 388 -36.00 -7.25 -47.07
C ASP A 388 -34.79 -6.43 -46.61
N ASP A 389 -34.79 -5.98 -45.35
CA ASP A 389 -33.68 -5.26 -44.72
C ASP A 389 -32.53 -6.20 -44.36
N GLU A 390 -31.31 -5.69 -44.46
CA GLU A 390 -30.14 -6.42 -43.99
C GLU A 390 -29.99 -6.30 -42.47
N SER A 391 -29.66 -7.43 -41.86
CA SER A 391 -29.24 -7.51 -40.48
C SER A 391 -28.11 -8.53 -40.35
N PHE A 392 -27.18 -8.26 -39.45
CA PHE A 392 -26.17 -9.23 -39.06
C PHE A 392 -25.88 -9.11 -37.57
N VAL A 393 -25.33 -10.18 -37.02
CA VAL A 393 -24.88 -10.25 -35.64
C VAL A 393 -23.37 -10.34 -35.61
N VAL A 394 -22.78 -9.65 -34.63
CA VAL A 394 -21.37 -9.71 -34.28
C VAL A 394 -21.28 -10.36 -32.92
N ASN A 395 -20.60 -11.51 -32.85
CA ASN A 395 -20.50 -12.36 -31.67
C ASN A 395 -19.02 -12.61 -31.35
N PRO A 396 -18.35 -11.68 -30.64
CA PRO A 396 -16.99 -11.89 -30.13
C PRO A 396 -16.95 -13.06 -29.14
N GLU A 397 -15.83 -13.75 -29.03
CA GLU A 397 -15.64 -14.79 -28.00
C GLU A 397 -15.49 -14.16 -26.62
N SER A 398 -14.91 -12.95 -26.56
CA SER A 398 -14.73 -12.19 -25.32
C SER A 398 -15.90 -11.24 -25.03
N LEU A 399 -16.26 -11.09 -23.75
CA LEU A 399 -17.20 -10.08 -23.27
C LEU A 399 -16.64 -8.66 -23.38
N LEU A 400 -17.50 -7.69 -23.74
CA LEU A 400 -17.11 -6.30 -24.05
C LEU A 400 -17.74 -5.28 -23.11
N THR A 401 -16.97 -4.25 -22.72
CA THR A 401 -17.53 -3.02 -22.12
C THR A 401 -18.04 -2.05 -23.18
N GLY A 402 -17.55 -2.16 -24.41
CA GLY A 402 -18.06 -1.37 -25.52
C GLY A 402 -17.79 -1.97 -26.89
N MET A 403 -18.56 -1.52 -27.88
CA MET A 403 -18.31 -1.82 -29.28
C MET A 403 -18.48 -0.55 -30.11
N ARG A 404 -17.42 -0.14 -30.82
CA ARG A 404 -17.42 1.06 -31.66
C ARG A 404 -17.50 0.68 -33.13
N VAL A 405 -18.51 1.18 -33.82
CA VAL A 405 -18.75 0.88 -35.23
C VAL A 405 -18.40 2.12 -36.06
N PHE A 406 -17.49 1.96 -37.02
CA PHE A 406 -17.10 3.02 -37.94
C PHE A 406 -17.95 2.96 -39.20
N ILE A 407 -18.29 4.12 -39.74
CA ILE A 407 -19.03 4.27 -41.00
C ILE A 407 -18.23 5.15 -41.95
N ASP A 408 -17.97 4.62 -43.14
CA ASP A 408 -17.28 5.28 -44.23
C ASP A 408 -18.24 6.20 -45.00
N ASN A 409 -17.77 7.42 -45.31
CA ASN A 409 -18.52 8.40 -46.08
C ASN A 409 -18.37 8.26 -47.61
N SER A 410 -17.64 7.25 -48.10
CA SER A 410 -17.38 7.05 -49.54
C SER A 410 -18.61 6.63 -50.35
N VAL A 411 -19.64 6.06 -49.72
CA VAL A 411 -20.91 5.64 -50.35
C VAL A 411 -22.11 6.52 -49.97
N GLY A 412 -21.86 7.72 -49.42
CA GLY A 412 -22.91 8.66 -49.02
C GLY A 412 -22.84 9.08 -47.55
N GLY A 413 -22.10 8.32 -46.75
CA GLY A 413 -22.02 8.49 -45.29
C GLY A 413 -23.32 8.12 -44.60
N TYR A 414 -23.33 8.24 -43.27
CA TYR A 414 -24.56 8.04 -42.48
C TYR A 414 -25.14 9.39 -42.05
N ASN A 415 -26.38 9.64 -42.46
CA ASN A 415 -27.16 10.83 -42.15
C ASN A 415 -28.49 10.45 -41.50
N THR A 416 -28.58 10.67 -40.20
CA THR A 416 -29.73 10.37 -39.35
C THR A 416 -31.03 11.07 -39.75
N ALA A 417 -30.98 12.07 -40.65
CA ALA A 417 -32.19 12.70 -41.20
C ALA A 417 -32.84 11.87 -42.33
N THR A 418 -32.06 11.05 -43.02
CA THR A 418 -32.48 10.35 -44.24
C THR A 418 -32.30 8.84 -44.16
N GLU A 419 -31.59 8.36 -43.16
CA GLU A 419 -31.19 6.97 -42.99
C GLU A 419 -31.44 6.53 -41.55
N ASP A 420 -31.82 5.27 -41.37
CA ASP A 420 -32.19 4.69 -40.07
C ASP A 420 -31.43 3.38 -39.86
N LEU A 421 -30.40 3.44 -39.01
CA LEU A 421 -29.61 2.30 -38.54
C LEU A 421 -30.00 1.98 -37.09
N TYR A 422 -30.19 0.71 -36.80
CA TYR A 422 -30.54 0.23 -35.47
C TYR A 422 -29.52 -0.78 -34.95
N TYR A 423 -29.36 -0.82 -33.63
CA TYR A 423 -28.66 -1.89 -32.96
C TYR A 423 -29.47 -2.45 -31.78
N ARG A 424 -29.11 -3.67 -31.40
CA ARG A 424 -29.49 -4.31 -30.14
C ARG A 424 -28.26 -5.01 -29.55
N ALA A 425 -27.98 -4.73 -28.29
CA ALA A 425 -26.95 -5.43 -27.52
C ALA A 425 -27.59 -6.59 -26.75
N TYR A 426 -26.89 -7.71 -26.72
CA TYR A 426 -27.17 -8.88 -25.87
C TYR A 426 -26.08 -8.92 -24.80
N TYR A 427 -26.45 -9.27 -23.57
CA TYR A 427 -25.57 -9.23 -22.41
C TYR A 427 -25.32 -10.64 -21.87
N GLU A 428 -24.21 -10.80 -21.16
CA GLU A 428 -23.74 -12.09 -20.59
C GLU A 428 -24.77 -12.80 -19.69
N ASP A 429 -25.67 -12.05 -19.05
CA ASP A 429 -26.72 -12.58 -18.18
C ASP A 429 -27.97 -13.07 -18.96
N GLY A 430 -27.93 -13.00 -20.29
CA GLY A 430 -29.00 -13.35 -21.20
C GLY A 430 -30.06 -12.26 -21.39
N THR A 431 -29.88 -11.09 -20.78
CA THR A 431 -30.71 -9.92 -21.06
C THR A 431 -30.28 -9.23 -22.36
N PHE A 432 -31.08 -8.27 -22.83
CA PHE A 432 -30.79 -7.54 -24.05
C PHE A 432 -31.41 -6.14 -24.01
N SER A 433 -30.80 -5.22 -24.74
CA SER A 433 -31.26 -3.84 -24.82
C SER A 433 -32.54 -3.70 -25.66
N ASN A 434 -33.21 -2.55 -25.51
CA ASN A 434 -34.25 -2.16 -26.47
C ASN A 434 -33.64 -2.06 -27.88
N LEU A 435 -34.48 -2.05 -28.91
CA LEU A 435 -33.98 -1.69 -30.24
C LEU A 435 -33.66 -0.19 -30.24
N ILE A 436 -32.39 0.16 -30.43
CA ILE A 436 -31.91 1.55 -30.33
C ILE A 436 -31.56 2.05 -31.72
N GLU A 437 -32.11 3.21 -32.08
CA GLU A 437 -31.77 3.91 -33.32
C GLU A 437 -30.48 4.72 -33.14
N VAL A 438 -29.54 4.58 -34.07
CA VAL A 438 -28.27 5.30 -34.07
C VAL A 438 -28.53 6.75 -34.51
N ASN A 439 -28.65 7.63 -33.52
CA ASN A 439 -28.92 9.06 -33.73
C ASN A 439 -27.79 9.99 -33.28
N THR A 440 -26.77 9.44 -32.62
CA THR A 440 -25.61 10.19 -32.11
C THR A 440 -24.35 9.64 -32.77
N LEU A 441 -23.53 10.54 -33.32
CA LEU A 441 -22.34 10.19 -34.08
C LEU A 441 -21.16 11.02 -33.64
N THR A 442 -19.99 10.39 -33.59
CA THR A 442 -18.70 11.03 -33.33
C THR A 442 -17.97 11.24 -34.66
N PRO A 443 -17.51 12.46 -34.99
CA PRO A 443 -16.68 12.69 -36.17
C PRO A 443 -15.30 12.03 -36.03
N GLU A 444 -14.88 11.31 -37.07
CA GLU A 444 -13.62 10.56 -37.07
C GLU A 444 -12.64 11.07 -38.16
N ALA A 445 -11.38 10.62 -38.05
CA ALA A 445 -10.36 10.92 -39.04
C ALA A 445 -10.76 10.45 -40.45
N GLY A 446 -10.25 11.14 -41.48
CA GLY A 446 -10.60 10.84 -42.87
C GLY A 446 -12.04 11.18 -43.24
N GLY A 447 -12.77 11.88 -42.37
CA GLY A 447 -14.16 12.25 -42.59
C GLY A 447 -15.13 11.09 -42.42
N GLN A 448 -14.77 10.05 -41.66
CA GLN A 448 -15.69 9.00 -41.22
C GLN A 448 -16.55 9.49 -40.05
N VAL A 449 -17.56 8.70 -39.67
CA VAL A 449 -18.27 8.86 -38.41
C VAL A 449 -18.29 7.53 -37.66
N SER A 450 -18.39 7.58 -36.34
CA SER A 450 -18.54 6.38 -35.51
C SER A 450 -19.72 6.54 -34.55
N PHE A 451 -20.20 5.42 -34.02
CA PHE A 451 -21.06 5.39 -32.84
C PHE A 451 -20.55 4.32 -31.88
N LEU A 452 -20.76 4.57 -30.59
CA LEU A 452 -20.36 3.67 -29.51
C LEU A 452 -21.60 2.99 -28.94
N ILE A 453 -21.48 1.68 -28.73
CA ILE A 453 -22.42 0.86 -27.95
C ILE A 453 -21.71 0.52 -26.65
N GLU A 454 -22.34 0.77 -25.51
CA GLU A 454 -21.76 0.59 -24.18
C GLU A 454 -22.51 -0.51 -23.42
N SER A 455 -21.83 -1.13 -22.45
CA SER A 455 -22.42 -2.06 -21.48
C SER A 455 -23.55 -1.40 -20.66
N ASP A 456 -24.42 -2.21 -20.07
CA ASP A 456 -25.50 -1.72 -19.20
C ASP A 456 -25.13 -1.89 -17.72
N GLY A 457 -24.50 -0.88 -17.15
CA GLY A 457 -24.00 -0.93 -15.78
C GLY A 457 -22.88 -1.96 -15.64
N THR A 458 -23.15 -3.06 -14.94
CA THR A 458 -22.20 -4.17 -14.73
C THR A 458 -22.34 -5.30 -15.74
N ASN A 459 -23.36 -5.27 -16.60
CA ASN A 459 -23.62 -6.34 -17.56
C ASN A 459 -22.80 -6.10 -18.84
N LEU A 460 -21.82 -6.97 -19.10
CA LEU A 460 -20.97 -6.88 -20.28
C LEU A 460 -21.73 -7.30 -21.54
N ILE A 461 -21.34 -6.71 -22.68
CA ILE A 461 -21.89 -7.01 -24.00
C ILE A 461 -21.33 -8.36 -24.46
N ASP A 462 -22.24 -9.27 -24.76
CA ASP A 462 -21.98 -10.60 -25.31
C ASP A 462 -21.99 -10.54 -26.84
N ALA A 463 -23.06 -9.97 -27.41
CA ALA A 463 -23.22 -9.84 -28.85
C ALA A 463 -23.95 -8.57 -29.25
N VAL A 464 -23.80 -8.15 -30.50
CA VAL A 464 -24.57 -7.05 -31.06
C VAL A 464 -25.20 -7.42 -32.39
N GLN A 465 -26.51 -7.20 -32.49
CA GLN A 465 -27.23 -7.23 -33.75
C GLN A 465 -27.32 -5.82 -34.34
N LEU A 466 -26.89 -5.65 -35.58
CA LEU A 466 -27.08 -4.45 -36.38
C LEU A 466 -28.20 -4.69 -37.41
N THR A 467 -29.05 -3.69 -37.65
CA THR A 467 -30.11 -3.74 -38.66
C THR A 467 -30.24 -2.41 -39.39
N MET A 468 -30.16 -2.43 -40.72
CA MET A 468 -30.32 -1.24 -41.55
C MET A 468 -31.73 -1.20 -42.13
N ALA A 469 -32.54 -0.20 -41.76
CA ALA A 469 -33.91 -0.07 -42.28
C ALA A 469 -33.96 0.82 -43.53
N ARG A 470 -33.40 2.03 -43.42
CA ARG A 470 -33.40 3.00 -44.52
C ARG A 470 -32.00 3.48 -44.81
N GLY A 471 -31.56 3.36 -46.05
CA GLY A 471 -30.27 3.86 -46.53
C GLY A 471 -29.28 2.76 -46.88
N GLU A 472 -28.06 3.18 -47.19
CA GLU A 472 -26.95 2.31 -47.56
C GLU A 472 -25.68 2.88 -46.96
N ILE A 473 -25.04 2.11 -46.10
CA ILE A 473 -23.79 2.51 -45.45
C ILE A 473 -22.69 1.49 -45.72
N LYS A 474 -21.46 1.89 -45.41
CA LYS A 474 -20.30 1.02 -45.47
C LYS A 474 -19.61 1.02 -44.13
N ILE A 475 -19.48 -0.16 -43.53
CA ILE A 475 -18.82 -0.36 -42.24
C ILE A 475 -17.41 -0.91 -42.51
N PRO A 476 -16.36 -0.07 -42.55
CA PRO A 476 -15.01 -0.57 -42.81
C PRO A 476 -14.42 -1.35 -41.63
N THR A 477 -14.77 -0.96 -40.40
CA THR A 477 -14.17 -1.48 -39.18
C THR A 477 -15.17 -1.47 -38.03
N ILE A 478 -15.10 -2.50 -37.20
CA ILE A 478 -15.70 -2.55 -35.86
C ILE A 478 -14.56 -2.72 -34.86
N GLN A 479 -14.61 -1.97 -33.78
CA GLN A 479 -13.71 -2.10 -32.63
C GLN A 479 -14.46 -2.75 -31.47
N PHE A 480 -13.79 -3.71 -30.82
CA PHE A 480 -14.25 -4.41 -29.63
C PHE A 480 -13.45 -3.88 -28.46
N ILE A 481 -14.15 -3.32 -27.48
CA ILE A 481 -13.56 -2.65 -26.33
C ILE A 481 -13.82 -3.53 -25.11
N GLN A 482 -12.73 -4.01 -24.52
CA GLN A 482 -12.74 -4.73 -23.26
C GLN A 482 -12.13 -3.83 -22.21
N GLU A 483 -12.69 -3.83 -21.02
CA GLU A 483 -12.07 -3.23 -19.86
C GLU A 483 -11.79 -4.35 -18.87
N SER A 484 -10.52 -4.54 -18.54
CA SER A 484 -10.12 -5.39 -17.43
C SER A 484 -9.71 -4.46 -16.30
N GLU A 485 -10.09 -4.80 -15.06
CA GLU A 485 -9.50 -4.22 -13.85
C GLU A 485 -8.07 -4.77 -13.70
N SER A 486 -7.22 -4.40 -14.64
CA SER A 486 -5.80 -4.69 -14.62
C SER A 486 -5.02 -3.42 -14.82
N LEU A 487 -3.88 -3.37 -14.15
CA LEU A 487 -2.88 -2.34 -14.29
C LEU A 487 -2.04 -2.63 -15.55
N ALA A 488 -2.00 -1.75 -16.57
CA ALA A 488 -1.21 -2.00 -17.79
C ALA A 488 0.31 -1.82 -17.60
N SER A 489 0.73 -1.23 -16.48
CA SER A 489 2.12 -0.90 -16.19
C SER A 489 2.34 -0.89 -14.69
N ASP A 490 3.39 -1.54 -14.19
CA ASP A 490 3.68 -1.55 -12.76
C ASP A 490 3.78 -0.13 -12.21
N VAL A 491 3.24 0.09 -11.02
CA VAL A 491 3.27 1.37 -10.31
C VAL A 491 4.20 1.23 -9.10
N GLN A 492 5.29 2.00 -9.10
CA GLN A 492 6.26 2.02 -8.00
C GLN A 492 6.18 3.37 -7.27
N LEU A 493 5.67 3.33 -6.05
CA LEU A 493 5.50 4.47 -5.15
C LEU A 493 6.54 4.41 -4.04
N THR A 494 7.07 5.56 -3.66
CA THR A 494 7.96 5.69 -2.49
C THR A 494 7.36 6.68 -1.51
N PHE A 495 7.30 6.26 -0.24
CA PHE A 495 6.80 7.06 0.88
C PHE A 495 7.92 7.37 1.86
N ASN A 496 7.80 8.51 2.55
CA ASN A 496 8.65 8.90 3.66
C ASN A 496 7.76 9.14 4.88
N ALA A 497 7.95 8.34 5.93
CA ALA A 497 7.26 8.49 7.20
C ALA A 497 8.20 9.11 8.25
N THR A 498 7.66 10.00 9.08
CA THR A 498 8.37 10.63 10.21
C THR A 498 7.52 10.54 11.46
N LEU A 499 8.10 10.06 12.55
CA LEU A 499 7.50 10.04 13.87
C LEU A 499 8.20 11.09 14.75
N THR A 500 7.43 11.92 15.46
CA THR A 500 7.96 12.94 16.36
C THR A 500 7.36 12.82 17.75
N ASP A 501 8.21 12.81 18.76
CA ASP A 501 7.84 12.77 20.18
C ASP A 501 7.78 14.17 20.81
N LYS A 502 7.57 14.27 22.13
CA LYS A 502 7.15 15.50 22.80
C LYS A 502 8.26 16.53 23.00
N ASP A 503 9.51 16.13 23.14
CA ASP A 503 10.64 17.08 23.16
C ASP A 503 11.21 17.35 21.77
N GLY A 504 10.81 16.56 20.77
CA GLY A 504 10.90 16.92 19.37
C GLY A 504 11.89 16.07 18.58
N ASP A 505 12.42 15.03 19.19
CA ASP A 505 13.18 13.99 18.52
C ASP A 505 12.35 13.31 17.45
N SER A 506 13.04 12.80 16.44
CA SER A 506 12.37 12.24 15.26
C SER A 506 13.03 10.98 14.73
N ALA A 507 12.18 10.06 14.30
CA ALA A 507 12.56 8.84 13.61
C ALA A 507 11.91 8.81 12.23
N THR A 508 12.68 8.46 11.21
CA THR A 508 12.21 8.38 9.83
C THR A 508 12.31 6.97 9.29
N SER A 509 11.38 6.62 8.40
CA SER A 509 11.40 5.37 7.64
C SER A 509 10.92 5.63 6.23
N THR A 510 11.68 5.15 5.25
CA THR A 510 11.23 5.07 3.86
C THR A 510 10.62 3.69 3.62
N PHE A 511 9.63 3.62 2.74
CA PHE A 511 9.08 2.35 2.28
C PHE A 511 8.45 2.53 0.91
N ASP A 512 8.41 1.45 0.14
CA ASP A 512 7.84 1.43 -1.20
C ASP A 512 6.50 0.69 -1.22
N ALA A 513 5.64 1.08 -2.17
CA ALA A 513 4.50 0.29 -2.60
C ALA A 513 4.65 0.01 -4.10
N ASN A 514 4.94 -1.24 -4.44
CA ASN A 514 5.11 -1.72 -5.80
C ASN A 514 3.88 -2.54 -6.20
N LEU A 515 3.09 -1.99 -7.10
CA LEU A 515 1.87 -2.60 -7.63
C LEU A 515 2.19 -3.14 -9.02
N PHE A 516 2.18 -4.45 -9.18
CA PHE A 516 2.53 -5.14 -10.41
C PHE A 516 1.32 -5.33 -11.30
N ALA A 517 1.51 -5.07 -12.58
CA ALA A 517 0.59 -5.42 -13.65
C ALA A 517 0.42 -6.94 -13.74
N ASN A 518 -0.70 -7.38 -14.31
CA ASN A 518 -0.76 -8.77 -14.77
C ASN A 518 0.23 -8.97 -15.93
N ASP A 519 0.87 -10.13 -15.94
CA ASP A 519 1.73 -10.55 -17.03
C ASP A 519 0.87 -10.89 -18.26
N ALA A 520 1.48 -10.86 -19.45
CA ALA A 520 0.77 -11.16 -20.69
C ALA A 520 0.15 -12.57 -20.68
N VAL A 521 -0.95 -12.77 -21.39
CA VAL A 521 -1.75 -14.03 -21.44
C VAL A 521 -0.93 -15.30 -21.73
N ASP A 522 0.21 -15.18 -22.44
CA ASP A 522 1.12 -16.31 -22.75
C ASP A 522 2.25 -16.53 -21.72
N ALA A 523 2.27 -15.77 -20.62
CA ALA A 523 3.27 -15.88 -19.57
C ALA A 523 3.08 -17.16 -18.74
N LEU A 524 4.14 -17.57 -18.04
CA LEU A 524 4.11 -18.76 -17.18
C LEU A 524 3.35 -18.51 -15.86
N PHE A 525 3.28 -17.25 -15.45
CA PHE A 525 2.62 -16.75 -14.25
C PHE A 525 1.75 -15.59 -14.67
N ASP A 526 0.65 -15.39 -13.97
CA ASP A 526 -0.25 -14.26 -14.17
C ASP A 526 0.29 -13.00 -13.47
N PHE A 527 1.00 -13.17 -12.35
CA PHE A 527 1.69 -12.08 -11.64
C PHE A 527 3.11 -12.46 -11.23
N SER A 528 4.05 -11.55 -11.51
CA SER A 528 5.45 -11.66 -11.09
C SER A 528 5.81 -10.59 -10.06
N LEU A 529 5.66 -10.93 -8.78
CA LEU A 529 5.93 -10.02 -7.66
C LEU A 529 7.41 -10.03 -7.28
N VAL A 530 8.02 -8.85 -7.24
CA VAL A 530 9.45 -8.68 -6.94
C VAL A 530 9.63 -7.81 -5.70
N GLY A 531 10.17 -8.40 -4.64
CA GLY A 531 10.54 -7.72 -3.40
C GLY A 531 11.95 -7.14 -3.40
N THR A 532 12.27 -6.42 -2.32
CA THR A 532 13.55 -5.77 -2.09
C THR A 532 14.34 -6.53 -1.03
N GLY A 533 15.38 -7.25 -1.46
CA GLY A 533 16.18 -8.05 -0.53
C GLY A 533 16.86 -7.21 0.57
N GLY A 534 16.78 -7.67 1.81
CA GLY A 534 17.29 -7.01 3.01
C GLY A 534 16.30 -6.05 3.68
N GLU A 535 15.06 -6.01 3.23
CA GLU A 535 13.98 -5.20 3.80
C GLU A 535 12.82 -6.13 4.23
N ARG A 536 11.81 -5.58 4.91
CA ARG A 536 10.60 -6.35 5.20
C ARG A 536 9.58 -6.07 4.12
N ASP A 537 9.18 -7.08 3.37
CA ASP A 537 8.18 -6.99 2.32
C ASP A 537 6.89 -7.72 2.72
N ALA A 538 5.76 -7.16 2.28
CA ALA A 538 4.46 -7.81 2.34
C ALA A 538 3.96 -8.08 0.92
N PHE A 539 4.00 -9.34 0.49
CA PHE A 539 3.55 -9.81 -0.81
C PHE A 539 2.05 -10.09 -0.78
N ASN A 540 1.27 -9.23 -1.41
CA ASN A 540 -0.19 -9.26 -1.46
C ASN A 540 -0.65 -10.07 -2.67
N ILE A 541 -1.34 -11.16 -2.39
CA ILE A 541 -1.95 -12.08 -3.35
C ILE A 541 -3.44 -11.80 -3.34
N ASP A 542 -3.99 -11.50 -4.50
CA ASP A 542 -5.42 -11.27 -4.67
C ASP A 542 -6.10 -12.59 -5.01
N LEU A 543 -7.00 -13.06 -4.15
CA LEU A 543 -7.78 -14.29 -4.35
C LEU A 543 -9.21 -14.00 -4.83
N SER A 544 -9.47 -12.78 -5.30
CA SER A 544 -10.78 -12.39 -5.85
C SER A 544 -10.80 -12.35 -7.37
N VAL A 545 -9.65 -12.50 -8.01
CA VAL A 545 -9.45 -12.43 -9.46
C VAL A 545 -9.25 -13.83 -10.06
N ASP A 546 -9.41 -13.97 -11.36
CA ASP A 546 -9.29 -15.28 -12.04
C ASP A 546 -7.83 -15.71 -12.27
N GLU A 547 -6.92 -14.72 -12.31
CA GLU A 547 -5.47 -14.88 -12.31
C GLU A 547 -4.99 -15.56 -11.02
N ASN A 548 -4.56 -16.81 -11.15
CA ASN A 548 -4.32 -17.71 -10.03
C ASN A 548 -2.89 -18.26 -9.97
N LEU A 549 -1.99 -17.80 -10.84
CA LEU A 549 -0.59 -18.21 -10.88
C LEU A 549 0.34 -17.05 -10.50
N TYR A 550 0.93 -17.14 -9.32
CA TYR A 550 1.84 -16.11 -8.80
C TYR A 550 3.29 -16.61 -8.76
N GLN A 551 4.22 -15.76 -9.16
CA GLN A 551 5.63 -15.87 -8.83
C GLN A 551 6.02 -14.78 -7.83
N VAL A 552 6.75 -15.15 -6.79
CA VAL A 552 7.33 -14.24 -5.81
C VAL A 552 8.85 -14.41 -5.82
N THR A 553 9.55 -13.30 -5.99
CA THR A 553 11.02 -13.24 -5.92
C THR A 553 11.47 -12.21 -4.89
N GLY A 554 12.66 -12.41 -4.31
CA GLY A 554 13.22 -11.50 -3.32
C GLY A 554 12.78 -11.73 -1.88
N PHE A 555 11.99 -12.77 -1.60
CA PHE A 555 11.47 -13.06 -0.26
C PHE A 555 12.57 -13.34 0.78
N ASP A 556 12.61 -12.56 1.84
CA ASP A 556 13.51 -12.70 2.97
C ASP A 556 12.96 -13.65 4.05
N ALA A 557 13.69 -14.74 4.29
CA ALA A 557 13.40 -15.69 5.37
C ALA A 557 14.20 -15.43 6.66
N ASN A 558 14.99 -14.35 6.71
CA ASN A 558 15.82 -14.01 7.86
C ASN A 558 14.96 -13.59 9.06
N ALA A 559 15.27 -14.08 10.27
CA ALA A 559 14.40 -13.90 11.44
C ALA A 559 14.04 -12.44 11.80
N ASN A 560 14.92 -11.48 11.49
CA ASN A 560 14.71 -10.05 11.81
C ASN A 560 14.06 -9.26 10.67
N LEU A 561 14.04 -9.81 9.46
CA LEU A 561 13.56 -9.16 8.24
C LEU A 561 12.64 -10.13 7.50
N ARG A 562 11.82 -10.86 8.26
CA ARG A 562 11.01 -11.92 7.68
C ARG A 562 9.80 -11.33 6.99
N ASP A 563 9.67 -11.65 5.72
CA ASP A 563 8.60 -11.20 4.86
C ASP A 563 7.31 -11.95 5.15
N ALA A 564 6.21 -11.38 4.66
CA ALA A 564 4.88 -11.94 4.77
C ALA A 564 4.27 -12.18 3.39
N LEU A 565 3.59 -13.31 3.26
CA LEU A 565 2.69 -13.60 2.15
C LEU A 565 1.25 -13.30 2.62
N VAL A 566 0.67 -12.23 2.12
CA VAL A 566 -0.65 -11.73 2.50
C VAL A 566 -1.69 -12.22 1.49
N LEU A 567 -2.67 -12.98 1.96
CA LEU A 567 -3.80 -13.44 1.15
C LEU A 567 -5.00 -12.50 1.36
N ASN A 568 -5.47 -11.84 0.30
CA ASN A 568 -6.59 -10.90 0.32
C ASN A 568 -7.82 -11.47 -0.41
N GLY A 569 -9.01 -10.91 -0.16
CA GLY A 569 -10.24 -11.18 -0.93
C GLY A 569 -11.03 -12.43 -0.51
N ASP A 570 -10.36 -13.47 -0.01
CA ASP A 570 -11.04 -14.66 0.53
C ASP A 570 -10.54 -15.05 1.93
N GLN A 571 -11.29 -14.61 2.95
CA GLN A 571 -11.00 -14.93 4.35
C GLN A 571 -11.21 -16.41 4.71
N SER A 572 -11.95 -17.14 3.89
CA SER A 572 -12.23 -18.57 4.08
C SER A 572 -11.34 -19.47 3.23
N ALA A 573 -10.44 -18.89 2.42
CA ALA A 573 -9.45 -19.63 1.66
C ALA A 573 -8.61 -20.51 2.59
N VAL A 574 -8.19 -21.67 2.11
CA VAL A 574 -7.41 -22.64 2.89
C VAL A 574 -6.10 -22.92 2.17
N VAL A 575 -4.98 -22.68 2.85
CA VAL A 575 -3.66 -23.16 2.40
C VAL A 575 -3.67 -24.69 2.47
N GLN A 576 -3.80 -25.35 1.31
CA GLN A 576 -3.86 -26.81 1.21
C GLN A 576 -2.49 -27.44 1.44
N SER A 577 -1.43 -26.83 0.91
CA SER A 577 -0.06 -27.32 1.02
C SER A 577 0.97 -26.22 0.87
N ILE A 578 2.12 -26.43 1.50
CA ILE A 578 3.37 -25.70 1.28
C ILE A 578 4.42 -26.77 0.94
N ASP A 579 4.78 -26.91 -0.33
CA ASP A 579 5.83 -27.83 -0.78
C ASP A 579 7.18 -27.11 -0.80
N ILE A 580 8.07 -27.52 0.09
CA ILE A 580 9.44 -27.01 0.24
C ILE A 580 10.50 -28.09 -0.11
N SER A 581 10.10 -29.12 -0.87
CA SER A 581 11.01 -30.22 -1.22
C SER A 581 12.03 -29.85 -2.31
N GLY A 582 11.76 -28.77 -3.05
CA GLY A 582 12.58 -28.24 -4.14
C GLY A 582 13.52 -27.10 -3.71
N ALA A 583 13.97 -26.31 -4.68
CA ALA A 583 14.69 -25.06 -4.43
C ALA A 583 13.73 -23.88 -4.17
N ASP A 584 12.50 -24.00 -4.64
CA ASP A 584 11.43 -23.01 -4.53
C ASP A 584 10.33 -23.58 -3.62
N SER A 585 9.61 -22.70 -2.93
CA SER A 585 8.40 -23.06 -2.19
C SER A 585 7.18 -22.93 -3.11
N ILE A 586 6.32 -23.95 -3.12
CA ILE A 586 5.04 -23.92 -3.84
C ILE A 586 3.90 -23.95 -2.82
N VAL A 587 3.12 -22.87 -2.76
CA VAL A 587 1.93 -22.75 -1.93
C VAL A 587 0.71 -22.97 -2.79
N THR A 588 -0.17 -23.88 -2.37
CA THR A 588 -1.46 -24.10 -3.02
C THR A 588 -2.56 -23.65 -2.08
N VAL A 589 -3.34 -22.67 -2.51
CA VAL A 589 -4.47 -22.08 -1.78
C VAL A 589 -5.76 -22.51 -2.48
N ALA A 590 -6.74 -22.99 -1.71
CA ALA A 590 -8.06 -23.27 -2.23
C ALA A 590 -9.06 -22.26 -1.72
N GLU A 591 -9.82 -21.72 -2.67
CA GLU A 591 -10.68 -20.57 -2.47
C GLU A 591 -12.15 -20.98 -2.41
N THR A 592 -12.95 -20.08 -1.86
CA THR A 592 -14.39 -20.17 -1.74
C THR A 592 -15.00 -20.08 -3.12
N GLY A 593 -15.46 -21.22 -3.64
CA GLY A 593 -15.95 -21.31 -5.02
C GLY A 593 -15.27 -22.43 -5.82
N GLY A 594 -14.14 -22.94 -5.32
CA GLY A 594 -13.43 -24.08 -5.90
C GLY A 594 -12.25 -23.72 -6.79
N GLN A 595 -11.96 -22.42 -6.95
CA GLN A 595 -10.71 -21.93 -7.54
C GLN A 595 -9.50 -22.32 -6.68
N VAL A 596 -8.34 -22.43 -7.35
CA VAL A 596 -7.08 -22.82 -6.72
C VAL A 596 -5.96 -21.91 -7.20
N THR A 597 -5.51 -21.03 -6.31
CA THR A 597 -4.31 -20.20 -6.52
C THR A 597 -3.02 -20.95 -6.17
N THR A 598 -2.04 -20.86 -7.06
CA THR A 598 -0.69 -21.43 -6.90
C THR A 598 0.34 -20.32 -6.84
N ILE A 599 1.09 -20.26 -5.75
CA ILE A 599 2.10 -19.23 -5.50
C ILE A 599 3.47 -19.90 -5.42
N THR A 600 4.38 -19.51 -6.31
CA THR A 600 5.75 -20.01 -6.38
C THR A 600 6.71 -18.98 -5.81
N LEU A 601 7.29 -19.26 -4.66
CA LEU A 601 8.31 -18.40 -4.04
C LEU A 601 9.70 -18.92 -4.38
N VAL A 602 10.47 -18.11 -5.11
CA VAL A 602 11.74 -18.52 -5.70
C VAL A 602 12.87 -18.51 -4.67
N GLY A 603 13.56 -19.64 -4.53
CA GLY A 603 14.80 -19.73 -3.75
C GLY A 603 14.63 -19.65 -2.22
N VAL A 604 13.43 -19.85 -1.69
CA VAL A 604 13.14 -19.73 -0.26
C VAL A 604 12.32 -20.92 0.27
N ASP A 605 12.58 -21.30 1.52
CA ASP A 605 11.76 -22.25 2.29
C ASP A 605 10.75 -21.48 3.15
N LEU A 606 9.49 -21.45 2.72
CA LEU A 606 8.40 -20.75 3.41
C LEU A 606 7.95 -21.52 4.67
N LEU A 607 7.62 -20.80 5.74
CA LEU A 607 6.93 -21.35 6.91
C LEU A 607 5.47 -20.93 6.94
N SER A 608 4.60 -21.75 7.51
CA SER A 608 3.18 -21.41 7.67
C SER A 608 2.93 -20.14 8.48
N SER A 609 3.90 -19.70 9.30
CA SER A 609 3.84 -18.43 10.04
C SER A 609 3.97 -17.19 9.17
N ASP A 610 4.45 -17.35 7.94
CA ASP A 610 4.72 -16.25 7.01
C ASP A 610 3.48 -15.91 6.19
N ILE A 611 2.50 -16.83 6.16
CA ILE A 611 1.23 -16.62 5.48
C ILE A 611 0.26 -15.98 6.46
N VAL A 612 -0.26 -14.83 6.06
CA VAL A 612 -1.22 -14.04 6.82
C VAL A 612 -2.44 -13.73 5.94
N TYR A 613 -3.60 -13.60 6.55
CA TYR A 613 -4.80 -13.14 5.84
C TYR A 613 -4.93 -11.64 6.02
N GLY A 614 -5.09 -10.94 4.90
CA GLY A 614 -5.21 -9.49 4.84
C GLY A 614 -6.66 -9.03 4.83
N SER A 615 -7.00 -8.20 3.87
CA SER A 615 -8.31 -7.56 3.72
C SER A 615 -9.33 -8.50 3.06
N VAL A 616 -10.61 -8.15 3.20
CA VAL A 616 -11.78 -8.84 2.61
C VAL A 616 -12.50 -7.88 1.69
#